data_AF-A0A953NZ77-F1
#
_entry.id   AF-A0A953NZ77-F1
#
_cell.length_a   1.000
_cell.length_b   1.000
_cell.length_c   1.000
_cell.angle_alpha   90.00
_cell.angle_beta   90.00
_cell.angle_gamma   90.00
#
_symmetry.space_group_name_H-M   'P 1'
#
loop_
_entity.id
_entity.type
_entity.pdbx_description
1 polymer ?
#
loop_
_entity_poly.entity_id
_entity_poly.type
_entity_poly.pdbx_seq_one_letter_code
_entity_poly.pdbx_strand_id
1 'polypeptide(L)' 'MFSSLRMLDEGLRASGYIADAVTTSTVYLADALHKPVLLEGPAGSGKTQLAYAVAEVGRTHVERLQC' A
#
# COMPACT_ATOMS: atom_id res chain seq x y z
N MET A 1 11.14 1.77 3.63
CA MET A 1 10.16 1.75 4.74
C MET A 1 9.93 0.34 5.29
N PHE A 2 9.83 -0.68 4.43
CA PHE A 2 9.51 -2.05 4.82
C PHE A 2 10.75 -2.95 4.78
N SER A 3 10.94 -3.81 5.80
CA SER A 3 12.12 -4.69 5.89
C SER A 3 11.92 -6.05 5.22
N SER A 4 10.68 -6.45 4.95
CA SER A 4 10.35 -7.70 4.24
C SER A 4 8.91 -7.66 3.69
N LEU A 5 8.62 -8.54 2.72
CA LEU A 5 7.26 -8.77 2.22
C LEU A 5 6.30 -9.21 3.33
N ARG A 6 6.77 -10.05 4.26
CA ARG A 6 5.96 -10.55 5.38
C ARG A 6 5.54 -9.42 6.32
N MET A 7 6.48 -8.54 6.67
CA MET A 7 6.19 -7.37 7.50
C MET A 7 5.10 -6.50 6.86
N LEU A 8 5.18 -6.29 5.55
CA LEU A 8 4.19 -5.50 4.83
C LEU A 8 2.81 -6.20 4.81
N ASP A 9 2.75 -7.49 4.49
CA ASP A 9 1.48 -8.25 4.46
C ASP A 9 0.77 -8.23 5.82
N GLU A 10 1.52 -8.51 6.90
CA GLU A 10 1.01 -8.49 8.27
C GLU A 10 0.52 -7.09 8.67
N GLY A 11 1.27 -6.05 8.31
CA GLY A 11 0.87 -4.66 8.57
C GLY A 11 -0.38 -4.25 7.80
N LEU A 12 -0.48 -4.61 6.52
CA LEU A 12 -1.66 -4.30 5.70
C LEU A 12 -2.90 -5.00 6.29
N ARG A 13 -2.78 -6.26 6.68
CA ARG A 13 -3.87 -6.99 7.35
C ARG A 13 -4.26 -6.34 8.68
N ALA A 14 -3.29 -5.91 9.48
CA ALA A 14 -3.54 -5.25 10.76
C ALA A 14 -4.27 -3.89 10.62
N SER A 15 -3.98 -3.15 9.54
CA SER A 15 -4.71 -1.90 9.19
C SER A 15 -6.07 -2.15 8.50
N GLY A 16 -6.50 -3.42 8.41
CA GLY A 16 -7.78 -3.81 7.81
C GLY A 16 -7.78 -3.88 6.29
N TYR A 17 -6.62 -3.83 5.63
CA TYR A 17 -6.49 -4.00 4.19
C TYR A 17 -5.99 -5.41 3.84
N ILE A 18 -6.85 -6.20 3.19
CA ILE A 18 -6.49 -7.54 2.72
C ILE A 18 -5.94 -7.42 1.30
N ALA A 19 -4.61 -7.40 1.17
CA ALA A 19 -3.92 -7.39 -0.11
C ALA A 19 -3.73 -8.82 -0.66
N ASP A 20 -3.69 -8.94 -1.99
CA ASP A 20 -3.18 -10.13 -2.66
C ASP A 20 -1.64 -10.09 -2.76
N ALA A 21 -1.03 -11.22 -3.10
CA ALA A 21 0.42 -11.35 -3.18
C ALA A 21 1.05 -10.39 -4.20
N VAL A 22 0.33 -10.08 -5.29
CA VAL A 22 0.80 -9.17 -6.35
C VAL A 22 0.88 -7.75 -5.80
N THR A 23 -0.19 -7.26 -5.20
CA THR A 23 -0.29 -5.93 -4.59
C THR A 23 0.76 -5.74 -3.50
N THR A 24 0.90 -6.71 -2.59
CA THR A 24 1.93 -6.68 -1.54
C THR A 24 3.33 -6.60 -2.14
N SER A 25 3.61 -7.39 -3.18
CA SER A 25 4.92 -7.36 -3.86
C SER A 25 5.18 -6.04 -4.58
N THR A 26 4.19 -5.50 -5.28
CA THR A 26 4.29 -4.22 -5.98
C THR A 26 4.59 -3.07 -5.02
N VAL A 27 3.88 -2.98 -3.89
CA VAL A 27 4.10 -1.94 -2.88
C VAL A 27 5.49 -2.07 -2.25
N TYR A 28 5.90 -3.29 -1.89
CA TYR A 28 7.24 -3.55 -1.33
C TYR A 28 8.35 -3.15 -2.31
N LEU A 29 8.24 -3.53 -3.57
CA LEU A 29 9.22 -3.19 -4.61
C LEU A 29 9.23 -1.69 -4.90
N ALA A 30 8.07 -1.03 -4.89
CA ALA A 30 7.98 0.42 -5.07
C ALA A 30 8.74 1.18 -3.99
N ASP A 31 8.60 0.77 -2.71
CA ASP A 31 9.36 1.30 -1.59
C ASP A 31 10.86 1.01 -1.74
N ALA A 32 11.23 -0.25 -2.03
CA ALA A 32 12.64 -0.65 -2.17
C ALA A 32 13.36 0.06 -3.34
N LEU A 33 12.65 0.27 -4.46
CA LEU A 33 13.20 0.86 -5.68
C LEU A 33 13.02 2.39 -5.75
N HIS A 34 12.33 2.99 -4.78
CA HIS A 34 11.97 4.41 -4.78
C HIS A 34 11.24 4.80 -6.09
N LYS A 35 10.25 4.00 -6.49
CA LYS A 35 9.46 4.21 -7.71
C LYS A 35 7.98 4.45 -7.36
N PRO A 36 7.29 5.33 -8.11
CA PRO A 36 5.86 5.54 -7.90
C PRO A 36 5.04 4.32 -8.34
N VAL A 37 3.84 4.18 -7.76
CA VAL A 37 2.86 3.16 -8.13
C VAL A 37 1.63 3.83 -8.73
N LEU A 38 1.21 3.36 -9.90
CA LEU A 38 -0.09 3.67 -10.48
C LEU A 38 -1.05 2.52 -10.14
N LEU A 39 -2.15 2.84 -9.46
CA LEU A 39 -3.19 1.89 -9.09
C LEU A 39 -4.42 2.08 -9.97
N GLU A 40 -4.68 1.11 -10.84
CA GLU A 40 -5.86 1.08 -11.71
C GLU A 40 -6.87 0.03 -11.22
N GLY A 41 -8.15 0.26 -11.49
CA GLY A 41 -9.22 -0.68 -11.14
C GLY A 41 -10.59 -0.01 -11.02
N PRO A 42 -11.68 -0.80 -10.97
CA PRO A 42 -13.04 -0.28 -10.91
C PRO A 42 -13.32 0.50 -9.61
N ALA A 43 -14.35 1.33 -9.60
CA ALA A 43 -14.76 2.04 -8.38
C ALA A 43 -15.05 1.03 -7.25
N GLY A 44 -14.67 1.37 -6.02
CA GLY A 44 -14.84 0.48 -4.86
C GLY A 44 -13.81 -0.65 -4.71
N SER A 45 -12.81 -0.76 -5.60
CA SER A 45 -11.77 -1.80 -5.53
C SER A 45 -10.68 -1.59 -4.45
N GLY A 46 -10.90 -0.70 -3.48
CA GLY A 46 -9.95 -0.46 -2.38
C GLY A 46 -8.71 0.40 -2.71
N LYS A 47 -8.56 0.94 -3.92
CA LYS A 47 -7.36 1.74 -4.32
C LYS A 47 -6.98 2.85 -3.33
N THR A 48 -7.95 3.66 -2.91
CA THR A 48 -7.70 4.74 -1.95
C THR A 48 -7.39 4.18 -0.56
N GLN A 49 -8.05 3.08 -0.17
CA GLN A 49 -7.81 2.44 1.12
C GLN A 49 -6.40 1.86 1.21
N LEU A 50 -5.85 1.34 0.10
CA LEU A 50 -4.47 0.88 0.03
C LEU A 50 -3.49 1.99 0.39
N ALA A 51 -3.69 3.21 -0.13
CA ALA A 51 -2.82 4.34 0.19
C ALA A 51 -2.82 4.66 1.69
N TYR A 52 -3.99 4.63 2.35
CA TYR A 52 -4.09 4.82 3.81
C TYR A 52 -3.43 3.69 4.60
N ALA A 53 -3.67 2.44 4.21
CA ALA A 53 -3.07 1.27 4.85
C ALA A 53 -1.54 1.29 4.75
N VAL A 54 -0.99 1.59 3.57
CA VAL A 54 0.45 1.74 3.36
C VAL A 54 1.04 2.84 4.22
N ALA A 55 0.34 3.97 4.35
CA ALA A 55 0.79 5.07 5.20
C ALA A 55 0.79 4.71 6.69
N GLU A 56 -0.26 4.01 7.16
CA GLU A 56 -0.35 3.53 8.54
C GLU A 56 0.78 2.56 8.89
N VAL A 57 0.99 1.52 8.07
CA VAL A 57 2.10 0.56 8.25
C VAL A 57 3.45 1.27 8.18
N GLY A 58 3.53 2.27 7.32
CA GLY A 58 4.70 3.10 7.13
C GLY A 58 5.01 4.12 8.20
N ARG A 59 4.05 4.38 9.10
CA ARG A 59 4.10 5.52 10.03
C ARG A 59 4.36 6.85 9.30
N THR A 60 3.73 7.02 8.15
CA THR A 60 3.76 8.24 7.33
C THR A 60 2.34 8.77 7.15
N HIS A 61 2.19 9.90 6.47
CA HIS A 61 0.90 10.55 6.21
C HIS A 61 0.51 10.46 4.73
N VAL A 62 -0.80 10.54 4.46
CA VAL A 62 -1.34 10.63 3.09
C VAL A 62 -1.70 12.07 2.80
N GLU A 63 -1.06 12.66 1.79
CA GLU A 63 -1.48 13.92 1.20
C GLU A 63 -2.41 13.63 0.02
N ARG A 64 -3.72 13.87 0.22
CA ARG A 64 -4.72 13.64 -0.81
C ARG A 64 -4.96 14.92 -1.60
N LEU A 65 -4.47 14.95 -2.84
CA LEU A 65 -4.81 15.98 -3.81
C LEU A 65 -6.05 15.53 -4.57
N GLN A 66 -7.20 16.12 -4.26
CA GLN A 66 -8.44 15.86 -4.99
C GLN A 66 -8.57 16.90 -6.10
N CYS A 67 -8.62 16.43 -7.36
CA CYS A 67 -9.02 17.23 -8.51
C CYS A 67 -10.54 17.51 -8.47
#